data_AF-A0A0S8E560-F1
#
_entry.id   AF-A0A0S8E560-F1
#
_cell.length_a   1.000
_cell.length_b   1.000
_cell.length_c   1.000
_cell.angle_alpha   90.00
_cell.angle_beta   90.00
_cell.angle_gamma   90.00
#
_symmetry.space_group_name_H-M   'P 1'
#
loop_
_entity.id
_entity.type
_entity.pdbx_description
1 polymer ?
#
loop_
_entity_poly.entity_id
_entity_poly.type
_entity_poly.pdbx_seq_one_letter_code
_entity_poly.pdbx_strand_id
1 'polypeptide(L)'
;ADARAAGVLVNVVDEPALCDFLVPAQVARGDLRIAVSTGGAAPSLSRRLRERLEAAFGPEYETLLAAVRQVRDRVKAEDTPPGVRRRIFERLTEDDILAAAREGPGALRRAVDAAVEEARREG
;
A
#
# COMPACT_ATOMS: atom_id res chain seq x y z
N ALA A 1 35.68 -3.97 -1.16
CA ALA A 1 36.06 -4.58 -2.46
C ALA A 1 35.24 -5.85 -2.76
N ASP A 2 34.72 -6.57 -1.76
CA ASP A 2 34.10 -7.91 -1.98
C ASP A 2 32.67 -7.91 -2.53
N ALA A 3 31.81 -6.94 -2.18
CA ALA A 3 30.38 -7.01 -2.54
C ALA A 3 30.12 -6.90 -4.06
N ARG A 4 30.85 -6.02 -4.76
CA ARG A 4 30.72 -5.87 -6.23
C ARG A 4 31.23 -7.09 -6.99
N ALA A 5 32.30 -7.71 -6.51
CA ALA A 5 32.83 -8.95 -7.10
C ALA A 5 31.84 -10.12 -6.96
N ALA A 6 30.95 -10.07 -5.96
CA ALA A 6 29.89 -11.05 -5.73
C ALA A 6 28.55 -10.72 -6.44
N GLY A 7 28.49 -9.65 -7.26
CA GLY A 7 27.26 -9.24 -7.94
C GLY A 7 26.19 -8.65 -7.01
N VAL A 8 26.57 -8.23 -5.81
CA VAL A 8 25.67 -7.61 -4.83
C VAL A 8 25.63 -6.11 -5.06
N LEU A 9 24.42 -5.53 -5.16
CA LEU A 9 24.23 -4.09 -5.23
C LEU A 9 24.69 -3.42 -3.93
N VAL A 10 25.55 -2.41 -4.04
CA VAL A 10 26.11 -1.65 -2.93
C VAL A 10 25.47 -0.25 -2.90
N ASN A 11 25.06 0.20 -1.72
CA ASN A 11 24.79 1.61 -1.46
C ASN A 11 25.70 2.04 -0.31
N VAL A 12 26.60 2.99 -0.57
CA VAL A 12 27.46 3.59 0.45
C VAL A 12 26.86 4.94 0.81
N VAL A 13 26.38 5.05 2.06
CA VAL A 13 25.82 6.29 2.58
C VAL A 13 26.87 7.41 2.48
N ASP A 14 26.43 8.58 2.02
CA ASP A 14 27.24 9.79 1.81
C ASP A 14 28.35 9.72 0.73
N GLU A 15 28.49 8.61 0.00
CA GLU A 15 29.45 8.43 -1.09
C GLU A 15 28.75 8.04 -2.41
N PRO A 16 28.05 8.97 -3.10
CA PRO A 16 27.23 8.66 -4.27
C PRO A 16 27.99 7.96 -5.41
N ALA A 17 29.29 8.24 -5.56
CA ALA A 17 30.15 7.62 -6.57
C ALA A 17 30.40 6.11 -6.32
N LEU A 18 30.17 5.64 -5.10
CA LEU A 18 30.33 4.23 -4.70
C LEU A 18 29.00 3.47 -4.67
N CYS A 19 27.88 4.13 -4.96
CA CYS A 19 26.55 3.54 -4.98
C CYS A 19 26.19 2.94 -6.34
N ASP A 20 25.63 1.74 -6.32
CA ASP A 20 25.01 1.07 -7.47
C ASP A 20 23.51 1.44 -7.59
N PHE A 21 22.90 1.99 -6.54
CA PHE A 21 21.50 2.42 -6.50
C PHE A 21 21.26 3.51 -5.44
N LEU A 22 20.10 4.18 -5.53
CA LEU A 22 19.66 5.20 -4.58
C LEU A 22 18.55 4.66 -3.67
N VAL A 23 18.62 4.96 -2.38
CA VAL A 23 17.54 4.67 -1.43
C VAL A 23 16.47 5.76 -1.54
N PRO A 24 15.23 5.45 -1.96
CA PRO A 24 14.17 6.44 -2.07
C PRO A 24 13.66 6.88 -0.70
N ALA A 25 13.04 8.06 -0.64
CA ALA A 25 12.23 8.45 0.51
C ALA A 25 10.95 7.59 0.51
N GLN A 26 10.58 7.03 1.66
CA GLN A 26 9.46 6.08 1.74
C GLN A 26 8.43 6.47 2.81
N VAL A 27 7.16 6.18 2.52
CA VAL A 27 6.04 6.20 3.47
C VAL A 27 5.57 4.77 3.68
N ALA A 28 5.31 4.42 4.94
CA ALA A 28 4.82 3.11 5.34
C ALA A 28 3.59 3.23 6.26
N ARG A 29 2.53 2.44 5.97
CA ARG A 29 1.33 2.25 6.82
C ARG A 29 0.96 0.77 6.78
N GLY A 30 1.43 -0.02 7.75
CA GLY A 30 1.42 -1.48 7.67
C GLY A 30 1.99 -2.00 6.33
N ASP A 31 1.11 -2.63 5.54
CA ASP A 31 1.42 -3.20 4.22
C ASP A 31 1.50 -2.14 3.09
N LEU A 32 0.99 -0.91 3.28
CA LEU A 32 1.11 0.16 2.29
C LEU A 32 2.56 0.68 2.25
N ARG A 33 3.14 0.70 1.06
CA ARG A 33 4.45 1.30 0.79
C ARG A 33 4.35 2.28 -0.38
N ILE A 34 4.81 3.50 -0.15
CA ILE A 34 4.95 4.53 -1.20
C ILE A 34 6.40 4.98 -1.22
N ALA A 35 7.07 4.86 -2.36
CA ALA A 35 8.46 5.27 -2.54
C ALA A 35 8.54 6.45 -3.50
N VAL A 36 9.34 7.45 -3.15
CA VAL A 36 9.58 8.65 -3.95
C VAL A 36 11.07 8.81 -4.20
N SER A 37 11.44 8.91 -5.48
CA SER A 37 12.82 9.13 -5.92
C SER A 37 12.87 10.28 -6.92
N THR A 38 13.95 11.06 -6.86
CA THR A 38 14.29 12.10 -7.86
C THR A 38 15.52 11.69 -8.68
N GLY A 39 15.93 10.42 -8.62
CA GLY A 39 17.16 9.96 -9.28
C GLY A 39 18.43 10.65 -8.76
N GLY A 40 18.39 11.18 -7.53
CA GLY A 40 19.51 11.90 -6.91
C GLY A 40 19.57 13.39 -7.26
N ALA A 41 18.74 13.87 -8.18
CA ALA A 41 18.75 15.27 -8.60
C ALA A 41 18.32 16.24 -7.50
N ALA A 42 17.40 15.83 -6.62
CA ALA A 42 16.89 16.69 -5.55
C ALA A 42 16.46 15.89 -4.30
N PRO A 43 17.41 15.48 -3.43
CA PRO A 43 17.09 14.77 -2.18
C PRO A 43 16.13 15.55 -1.26
N SER A 44 16.27 16.88 -1.23
CA SER A 44 15.38 17.77 -0.47
C SER A 44 13.93 17.73 -0.98
N LEU A 45 13.73 17.61 -2.30
CA LEU A 45 12.40 17.46 -2.89
C LEU A 45 11.80 16.09 -2.58
N SER A 46 12.57 15.00 -2.69
CA SER A 46 12.13 13.65 -2.29
C SER A 46 11.64 13.62 -0.84
N ARG A 47 12.38 14.26 0.07
CA ARG A 47 11.97 14.40 1.48
C ARG A 47 10.67 15.20 1.63
N ARG A 48 10.54 16.36 0.96
CA ARG A 48 9.32 17.18 1.04
C ARG A 48 8.09 16.47 0.49
N LEU A 49 8.25 15.67 -0.56
CA LEU A 49 7.16 14.84 -1.10
C LEU A 49 6.77 13.72 -0.13
N ARG A 50 7.75 13.05 0.49
CA ARG A 50 7.49 12.06 1.56
C ARG A 50 6.64 12.67 2.68
N GLU A 51 7.01 13.85 3.19
CA GLU A 51 6.27 14.54 4.26
C GLU A 51 4.81 14.83 3.85
N ARG A 52 4.57 15.26 2.60
CA ARG A 52 3.22 15.47 2.07
C ARG A 52 2.42 14.18 1.97
N LEU A 53 3.07 13.10 1.52
CA LEU A 53 2.44 11.78 1.44
C LEU A 53 2.15 11.20 2.83
N GLU A 54 3.02 11.41 3.82
CA GLU A 54 2.76 11.01 5.20
C GLU A 54 1.51 11.68 5.78
N ALA A 55 1.29 12.96 5.43
CA ALA A 55 0.08 13.68 5.82
C ALA A 55 -1.18 13.23 5.05
N ALA A 56 -1.04 12.90 3.76
CA ALA A 56 -2.17 12.48 2.93
C ALA A 56 -2.60 11.01 3.18
N PHE A 57 -1.65 10.14 3.51
CA PHE A 57 -1.87 8.72 3.76
C PHE A 57 -1.73 8.44 5.26
N GLY A 58 -2.83 8.60 5.99
CA GLY A 58 -2.86 8.38 7.44
C GLY A 58 -2.86 6.90 7.86
N PRO A 59 -2.96 6.62 9.17
CA PRO A 59 -2.98 5.26 9.71
C PRO A 59 -4.20 4.43 9.25
N GLU A 60 -5.27 5.06 8.78
CA GLU A 60 -6.48 4.36 8.29
C GLU A 60 -6.17 3.38 7.15
N TYR A 61 -5.12 3.62 6.37
CA TYR A 61 -4.69 2.75 5.27
C TYR A 61 -4.15 1.40 5.76
N GLU A 62 -3.57 1.35 6.95
CA GLU A 62 -3.13 0.09 7.57
C GLU A 62 -4.34 -0.77 7.92
N THR A 63 -5.33 -0.18 8.57
CA THR A 63 -6.60 -0.85 8.92
C THR A 63 -7.36 -1.31 7.67
N LEU A 64 -7.43 -0.45 6.66
CA LEU A 64 -8.07 -0.77 5.38
C LEU A 64 -7.41 -1.97 4.70
N LEU A 65 -6.08 -1.95 4.54
CA LEU A 65 -5.36 -3.07 3.90
C LEU A 65 -5.47 -4.37 4.68
N ALA A 66 -5.46 -4.30 6.02
CA ALA A 66 -5.70 -5.47 6.86
C ALA A 66 -7.08 -6.09 6.59
N ALA A 67 -8.14 -5.26 6.48
CA ALA A 67 -9.48 -5.72 6.14
C ALA A 67 -9.56 -6.30 4.73
N VAL A 68 -8.98 -5.64 3.72
CA VAL A 68 -8.92 -6.14 2.34
C VAL A 68 -8.19 -7.49 2.27
N ARG A 69 -7.10 -7.66 3.02
CA ARG A 69 -6.37 -8.93 3.12
C ARG A 69 -7.25 -10.05 3.67
N GLN A 70 -8.01 -9.78 4.73
CA GLN A 70 -8.94 -10.77 5.30
C GLN A 70 -10.03 -11.18 4.30
N VAL A 71 -10.60 -10.21 3.58
CA VAL A 71 -11.58 -10.52 2.52
C VAL A 71 -10.95 -11.35 1.42
N ARG A 72 -9.74 -11.02 0.98
CA ARG A 72 -9.02 -11.80 -0.04
C ARG A 72 -8.83 -13.25 0.39
N ASP A 73 -8.43 -13.48 1.62
CA ASP A 73 -8.21 -14.83 2.15
C ASP A 73 -9.55 -15.61 2.20
N ARG A 74 -10.65 -14.96 2.62
CA ARG A 74 -12.01 -15.53 2.62
C ARG A 74 -12.51 -15.89 1.21
N VAL A 75 -12.47 -14.95 0.27
CA VAL A 75 -12.94 -15.11 -1.12
C VAL A 75 -12.10 -16.14 -1.89
N LYS A 76 -10.84 -16.35 -1.49
CA LYS A 76 -10.00 -17.43 -2.02
C LYS A 76 -10.41 -18.80 -1.46
N ALA A 77 -10.75 -18.88 -0.17
CA ALA A 77 -11.19 -20.12 0.47
C ALA A 77 -12.58 -20.60 0.01
N GLU A 78 -13.46 -19.68 -0.37
CA GLU A 78 -14.84 -19.96 -0.82
C GLU A 78 -14.95 -20.30 -2.32
N ASP A 79 -13.83 -20.37 -3.06
CA ASP A 79 -13.80 -20.56 -4.52
C ASP A 79 -14.71 -19.58 -5.30
N THR A 80 -14.77 -18.33 -4.84
CA THR A 80 -15.62 -17.30 -5.44
C THR A 80 -15.24 -17.06 -6.92
N PRO A 81 -16.23 -16.98 -7.85
CA PRO A 81 -15.98 -16.76 -9.27
C PRO A 81 -15.12 -15.52 -9.55
N PRO A 82 -14.23 -15.55 -10.56
CA PRO A 82 -13.32 -14.43 -10.87
C PRO A 82 -14.03 -13.09 -11.09
N GLY A 83 -15.21 -13.09 -11.73
CA GLY A 83 -16.00 -11.88 -11.96
C GLY A 83 -16.50 -11.25 -10.66
N VAL A 84 -17.03 -12.05 -9.74
CA VAL A 84 -17.49 -11.59 -8.42
C VAL A 84 -16.31 -11.12 -7.56
N ARG A 85 -15.20 -11.88 -7.57
CA ARG A 85 -13.96 -11.52 -6.87
C ARG A 85 -13.45 -10.14 -7.31
N ARG A 86 -13.46 -9.87 -8.62
CA ARG A 86 -13.05 -8.58 -9.18
C ARG A 86 -13.93 -7.44 -8.65
N ARG A 87 -15.25 -7.59 -8.71
CA ARG A 87 -16.20 -6.57 -8.22
C ARG A 87 -16.04 -6.29 -6.73
N ILE A 88 -15.85 -7.34 -5.91
CA ILE A 88 -15.56 -7.19 -4.49
C ILE A 88 -14.34 -6.28 -4.29
N PHE A 89 -13.23 -6.54 -4.98
CA PHE A 89 -12.03 -5.72 -4.80
C PHE A 89 -12.16 -4.30 -5.35
N GLU A 90 -12.90 -4.10 -6.45
CA GLU A 90 -13.19 -2.76 -6.96
C GLU A 90 -13.99 -1.95 -5.93
N ARG A 91 -15.07 -2.52 -5.38
CA ARG A 91 -15.90 -1.88 -4.34
C ARG A 91 -15.11 -1.55 -3.07
N LEU A 92 -14.22 -2.44 -2.62
CA LEU A 92 -13.40 -2.24 -1.42
C LEU A 92 -12.39 -1.09 -1.52
N THR A 93 -12.16 -0.56 -2.73
CA THR A 93 -11.23 0.56 -2.96
C THR A 93 -11.92 1.92 -3.06
N GLU A 94 -13.23 1.97 -2.89
CA GLU A 94 -14.00 3.21 -2.98
C GLU A 94 -13.85 4.10 -1.73
N ASP A 95 -14.11 5.39 -1.91
CA ASP A 95 -13.86 6.43 -0.91
C ASP A 95 -14.66 6.24 0.38
N ASP A 96 -15.85 5.65 0.31
CA ASP A 96 -16.70 5.38 1.47
C ASP A 96 -16.11 4.29 2.39
N ILE A 97 -15.40 3.32 1.81
CA ILE A 97 -14.68 2.30 2.59
C ILE A 97 -13.51 2.94 3.34
N LEU A 98 -12.79 3.85 2.69
CA LEU A 98 -11.73 4.62 3.34
C LEU A 98 -12.30 5.56 4.42
N ALA A 99 -13.45 6.19 4.18
CA ALA A 99 -14.15 6.99 5.18
C ALA A 99 -14.52 6.14 6.40
N ALA A 100 -15.05 4.93 6.19
CA ALA A 100 -15.35 3.99 7.26
C ALA A 100 -14.09 3.54 8.03
N ALA A 101 -12.95 3.40 7.36
CA ALA A 101 -11.66 3.13 8.01
C ALA A 101 -11.22 4.27 8.94
N ARG A 102 -11.51 5.52 8.58
CA ARG A 102 -11.22 6.70 9.41
C ARG A 102 -12.13 6.78 10.64
N GLU A 103 -13.39 6.37 10.51
CA GLU A 103 -14.33 6.29 11.63
C GLU A 103 -13.95 5.21 12.64
N GLY A 104 -13.35 4.11 12.16
CA GLY A 104 -12.72 3.10 12.99
C GLY A 104 -13.14 1.67 12.66
N PRO A 105 -12.58 0.67 13.37
CA PRO A 105 -12.67 -0.75 12.97
C PRO A 105 -14.11 -1.29 12.85
N GLY A 106 -15.02 -0.82 13.70
CA GLY A 106 -16.42 -1.23 13.67
C GLY A 106 -17.18 -0.70 12.46
N ALA A 107 -16.94 0.55 12.06
CA ALA A 107 -17.51 1.15 10.86
C ALA A 107 -16.96 0.47 9.61
N LEU A 108 -15.64 0.31 9.53
CA LEU A 108 -14.97 -0.38 8.44
C LEU A 108 -15.51 -1.80 8.23
N ARG A 109 -15.62 -2.58 9.31
CA ARG A 109 -16.14 -3.96 9.22
C ARG A 109 -17.54 -4.00 8.60
N ARG A 110 -18.45 -3.12 9.03
CA ARG A 110 -19.81 -3.06 8.47
C ARG A 110 -19.79 -2.66 6.99
N ALA A 111 -18.98 -1.66 6.63
CA ALA A 111 -18.86 -1.19 5.26
C ALA A 111 -18.30 -2.29 4.34
N VAL A 112 -17.25 -2.98 4.77
CA VAL A 112 -16.64 -4.11 4.06
C VAL A 112 -17.62 -5.27 3.88
N ASP A 113 -18.33 -5.66 4.94
CA ASP A 113 -19.32 -6.75 4.84
C ASP A 113 -20.47 -6.36 3.89
N ALA A 114 -20.96 -5.13 3.95
CA ALA A 114 -21.99 -4.62 3.04
C ALA A 114 -21.52 -4.61 1.57
N ALA A 115 -20.30 -4.12 1.32
CA ALA A 115 -19.66 -4.08 0.00
C ALA A 115 -19.50 -5.48 -0.63
N VAL A 116 -19.10 -6.46 0.18
CA VAL A 116 -18.96 -7.86 -0.28
C VAL A 116 -20.32 -8.45 -0.67
N GLU A 117 -21.34 -8.22 0.15
CA GLU A 117 -22.70 -8.73 -0.13
C GLU A 117 -23.36 -8.04 -1.33
N GLU A 118 -23.11 -6.75 -1.53
CA GLU A 118 -23.54 -6.00 -2.72
C GLU A 118 -22.91 -6.58 -3.99
N ALA A 119 -21.58 -6.71 -4.02
CA ALA A 119 -20.85 -7.24 -5.18
C ALA A 119 -21.25 -8.69 -5.54
N ARG A 120 -21.67 -9.49 -4.54
CA ARG A 120 -22.20 -10.85 -4.74
C ARG A 120 -23.61 -10.87 -5.33
N ARG A 121 -24.48 -9.93 -4.97
CA ARG A 121 -25.87 -9.86 -5.49
C ARG A 121 -25.93 -9.47 -6.95
N GLU A 122 -24.92 -8.76 -7.44
CA GLU A 122 -24.84 -8.31 -8.83
C GLU A 122 -24.27 -9.35 -9.80
N GLY A 123 -23.78 -10.50 -9.32
CA GLY A 123 -23.05 -11.51 -10.11
C GLY A 123 -23.66 -12.89 -10.08
#